data_AF-A0A1F9HKJ0-F1
#
_entry.id   AF-A0A1F9HKJ0-F1
#
_cell.length_a   1.000
_cell.length_b   1.000
_cell.length_c   1.000
_cell.angle_alpha   90.00
_cell.angle_beta   90.00
_cell.angle_gamma   90.00
#
_symmetry.space_group_name_H-M   'P 1'
#
loop_
_entity.id
_entity.type
_entity.pdbx_description
1 polymer ?
#
loop_
_entity_poly.entity_id
_entity_poly.type
_entity_poly.pdbx_seq_one_letter_code
_entity_poly.pdbx_strand_id
1 'polypeptide(L)'
;MNCAPDMVKTCLGAPKIYIDINTPAGKRLPIAVSDIKKLGDTGTQSEIGSSLRDIFISDLDFTGLFDVIDKKAYIEAHDVAGKKTDYVEFKNWRLIGAEALVTGIFAVGGDELTVEFKLFDVFQEKMLAGRRYIGKKADLRKIAHKFADDVMESLTGERGIFDTRFLFASNISGSKEIYMSDYDGYNTRQITRNGSINLSPQWSPDGRRILYTSYKEGQPYLYMMELSTGKETRLSNQPGINIGARWSPSGQEIVLTLSKDGNPELYVIELQGMKLKRLTNNWAIDVSPSWSPDGKRLAFVSDIGGNPHIYMIYSDGTGLARLTYDGKYNAAPAWSPRGDKIAFARLTEGRFDICIMDTDGTGQIQLTANSGDNENPSWSPDGRYIAFTSTRNGTPGIYIMKNNGESQKRVNMENVKGGKTFPAWSPYPETK
;
A
#
# COMPACT_ATOMS: atom_id res chain seq x y z
N MET A 1 11.00 -22.17 56.93
CA MET A 1 11.85 -21.94 55.75
C MET A 1 11.36 -22.87 54.65
N ASN A 2 10.79 -22.47 53.52
CA ASN A 2 10.49 -21.19 52.90
C ASN A 2 9.18 -21.40 52.12
N CYS A 3 8.13 -20.62 52.42
CA CYS A 3 7.03 -20.44 51.48
C CYS A 3 7.48 -19.40 50.45
N ALA A 4 7.57 -19.80 49.19
CA ALA A 4 7.70 -18.87 48.08
C ALA A 4 6.34 -18.18 47.84
N PRO A 5 6.31 -16.86 47.57
CA PRO A 5 5.07 -16.19 47.23
C PRO A 5 4.75 -16.38 45.74
N ASP A 6 3.52 -16.81 45.46
CA ASP A 6 2.94 -16.83 44.12
C ASP A 6 2.91 -15.41 43.55
N MET A 7 3.70 -15.17 42.50
CA MET A 7 3.57 -14.00 41.66
C MET A 7 2.25 -14.12 40.89
N VAL A 8 1.26 -13.33 41.30
CA VAL A 8 0.09 -12.98 40.49
C VAL A 8 0.61 -12.36 39.20
N LYS A 9 0.66 -13.15 38.12
CA LYS A 9 0.74 -12.61 36.77
C LYS A 9 -0.55 -11.83 36.54
N THR A 10 -0.47 -10.52 36.65
CA THR A 10 -1.45 -9.61 36.09
C THR A 10 -1.53 -9.91 34.60
N CYS A 11 -2.58 -10.61 34.18
CA CYS A 11 -2.97 -10.66 32.78
C CYS A 11 -3.26 -9.21 32.36
N LEU A 12 -2.31 -8.58 31.67
CA LEU A 12 -2.60 -7.44 30.82
C LEU A 12 -3.68 -7.91 29.85
N GLY A 13 -4.90 -7.41 30.03
CA GLY A 13 -6.03 -7.75 29.18
C GLY A 13 -5.65 -7.51 27.72
N ALA A 14 -5.96 -8.47 26.85
CA ALA A 14 -5.80 -8.30 25.41
C ALA A 14 -6.47 -6.98 24.97
N PRO A 15 -5.87 -6.22 24.04
CA PRO A 15 -6.47 -4.99 23.56
C PRO A 15 -7.90 -5.26 23.10
N LYS A 16 -8.84 -4.46 23.58
CA LYS A 16 -10.23 -4.53 23.14
C LYS A 16 -10.25 -4.13 21.66
N ILE A 17 -10.60 -5.05 20.77
CA ILE A 17 -10.82 -4.75 19.36
C ILE A 17 -12.18 -4.05 19.25
N TYR A 18 -12.17 -2.80 18.81
CA TYR A 18 -13.39 -1.99 18.66
C TYR A 18 -14.09 -2.25 17.32
N ILE A 19 -13.32 -2.61 16.29
CA ILE A 19 -13.82 -2.95 14.96
C ILE A 19 -13.17 -4.25 14.50
N ASP A 20 -13.98 -5.28 14.26
CA ASP A 20 -13.52 -6.49 13.58
C ASP A 20 -13.57 -6.29 12.05
N ILE A 21 -12.40 -6.01 11.50
CA ILE A 21 -12.18 -5.71 10.08
C ILE A 21 -12.34 -6.92 9.15
N ASN A 22 -12.45 -8.14 9.68
CA ASN A 22 -12.63 -9.35 8.88
C ASN A 22 -14.11 -9.66 8.59
N THR A 23 -15.04 -8.88 9.14
CA THR A 23 -16.48 -9.12 8.97
C THR A 23 -17.00 -8.45 7.69
N PRO A 24 -17.57 -9.19 6.70
CA PRO A 24 -17.96 -8.65 5.39
C PRO A 24 -19.02 -7.54 5.41
N ALA A 25 -19.79 -7.45 6.50
CA ALA A 25 -20.82 -6.43 6.74
C ALA A 25 -20.67 -5.83 8.15
N GLY A 26 -19.42 -5.60 8.59
CA GLY A 26 -19.16 -5.01 9.90
C GLY A 26 -19.92 -3.70 10.09
N LYS A 27 -20.55 -3.54 11.27
CA LYS A 27 -21.15 -2.27 11.68
C LYS A 27 -20.06 -1.19 11.60
N ARG A 28 -20.29 -0.15 10.78
CA ARG A 28 -19.40 1.00 10.73
C ARG A 28 -19.39 1.69 12.09
N LEU A 29 -18.23 2.10 12.57
CA LEU A 29 -18.10 2.80 13.85
C LEU A 29 -18.47 4.28 13.66
N PRO A 30 -19.54 4.79 14.29
CA PRO A 30 -19.84 6.21 14.30
C PRO A 30 -18.73 6.99 15.02
N ILE A 31 -18.06 7.87 14.29
CA ILE A 31 -16.93 8.66 14.79
C ILE A 31 -17.16 10.14 14.53
N ALA A 32 -16.94 10.95 15.56
CA ALA A 32 -16.92 12.40 15.44
C ALA A 32 -15.48 12.92 15.35
N VAL A 33 -15.24 13.93 14.52
CA VAL A 33 -13.94 14.59 14.38
C VAL A 33 -14.13 16.08 14.60
N SER A 34 -13.70 16.55 15.77
CA SER A 34 -13.82 17.97 16.14
C SER A 34 -12.95 18.85 15.23
N ASP A 35 -13.18 20.16 15.29
CA ASP A 35 -12.24 21.10 14.69
C ASP A 35 -10.86 20.97 15.31
N ILE A 36 -9.83 21.04 14.47
CA ILE A 36 -8.43 21.03 14.88
C ILE A 36 -7.98 22.47 15.03
N LYS A 37 -7.92 22.97 16.26
CA LYS A 37 -7.73 24.40 16.53
C LYS A 37 -6.29 24.77 16.84
N LYS A 38 -5.94 26.03 16.57
CA LYS A 38 -4.63 26.55 16.94
C LYS A 38 -4.57 26.74 18.47
N LEU A 39 -3.48 26.29 19.09
CA LEU A 39 -3.26 26.45 20.52
C LEU A 39 -3.27 27.95 20.90
N GLY A 40 -4.12 28.31 21.87
CA GLY A 40 -4.25 29.68 22.36
C GLY A 40 -5.15 30.60 21.51
N ASP A 41 -5.75 30.09 20.43
CA ASP A 41 -6.73 30.81 19.62
C ASP A 41 -8.14 30.26 19.89
N THR A 42 -9.08 31.14 20.22
CA THR A 42 -10.47 30.80 20.52
C THR A 42 -11.44 31.20 19.41
N GLY A 43 -10.96 31.76 18.28
CA GLY A 43 -11.82 32.58 17.43
C GLY A 43 -11.75 32.38 15.92
N THR A 44 -10.86 31.55 15.35
CA THR A 44 -10.80 31.45 13.88
C THR A 44 -10.53 30.03 13.36
N GLN A 45 -11.32 29.63 12.36
CA GLN A 45 -11.07 28.43 11.57
C GLN A 45 -9.76 28.62 10.79
N SER A 46 -8.74 27.83 11.11
CA SER A 46 -7.45 27.87 10.41
C SER A 46 -7.46 26.91 9.23
N GLU A 47 -6.91 27.35 8.09
CA GLU A 47 -6.69 26.51 6.90
C GLU A 47 -5.89 25.24 7.23
N ILE A 48 -4.89 25.33 8.13
CA ILE A 48 -4.11 24.17 8.61
C ILE A 48 -5.03 23.18 9.34
N GLY A 49 -5.87 23.70 10.23
CA GLY A 49 -6.80 22.89 11.03
C GLY A 49 -7.84 22.18 10.16
N SER A 50 -8.45 22.90 9.21
CA SER A 50 -9.38 22.31 8.24
C SER A 50 -8.69 21.25 7.38
N SER A 51 -7.49 21.54 6.86
CA SER A 51 -6.75 20.58 6.02
C SER A 51 -6.39 19.30 6.77
N LEU A 52 -5.89 19.40 8.01
CA LEU A 52 -5.59 18.24 8.85
C LEU A 52 -6.84 17.37 9.06
N ARG A 53 -7.97 18.01 9.36
CA ARG A 53 -9.25 17.35 9.57
C ARG A 53 -9.76 16.66 8.31
N ASP A 54 -9.76 17.35 7.18
CA ASP A 54 -10.34 16.86 5.93
C ASP A 54 -9.53 15.69 5.36
N ILE A 55 -8.19 15.74 5.46
CA ILE A 55 -7.32 14.62 5.07
C ILE A 55 -7.59 13.41 5.96
N PHE A 56 -7.62 13.60 7.29
CA PHE A 56 -7.90 12.53 8.24
C PHE A 56 -9.27 11.88 7.99
N ILE A 57 -10.31 12.67 7.73
CA ILE A 57 -11.65 12.14 7.41
C ILE A 57 -11.62 11.36 6.10
N SER A 58 -10.96 11.88 5.07
CA SER A 58 -10.80 11.17 3.78
C SER A 58 -10.12 9.82 3.95
N ASP A 59 -9.13 9.72 4.84
CA ASP A 59 -8.44 8.46 5.17
C ASP A 59 -9.40 7.47 5.84
N LEU A 60 -10.18 7.91 6.83
CA LEU A 60 -11.18 7.05 7.49
C LEU A 60 -12.25 6.58 6.51
N ASP A 61 -12.78 7.49 5.68
CA ASP A 61 -13.80 7.20 4.67
C ASP A 61 -13.30 6.21 3.62
N PHE A 62 -12.02 6.28 3.26
CA PHE A 62 -11.39 5.32 2.34
C PHE A 62 -11.51 3.88 2.83
N THR A 63 -11.45 3.65 4.15
CA THR A 63 -11.56 2.29 4.71
C THR A 63 -12.95 1.69 4.57
N GLY A 64 -13.98 2.54 4.63
CA GLY A 64 -15.38 2.13 4.77
C GLY A 64 -15.73 1.48 6.11
N LEU A 65 -14.85 1.58 7.13
CA LEU A 65 -15.05 1.06 8.48
C LEU A 65 -15.71 2.07 9.43
N PHE A 66 -15.67 3.34 9.06
CA PHE A 66 -16.17 4.44 9.89
C PHE A 66 -17.40 5.09 9.27
N ASP A 67 -18.24 5.62 10.13
CA ASP A 67 -19.32 6.53 9.76
C ASP A 67 -19.00 7.89 10.40
N VAL A 68 -18.40 8.79 9.60
CA VAL A 68 -17.96 10.10 10.11
C VAL A 68 -19.17 11.01 10.26
N ILE A 69 -19.48 11.40 11.50
CA ILE A 69 -20.65 12.20 11.81
C ILE A 69 -20.50 13.62 11.24
N ASP A 70 -21.50 14.06 10.47
CA ASP A 70 -21.56 15.40 9.88
C ASP A 70 -21.44 16.47 10.97
N LYS A 71 -20.57 17.45 10.72
CA LYS A 71 -20.30 18.56 11.63
C LYS A 71 -21.56 19.36 11.99
N LYS A 72 -22.57 19.41 11.12
CA LYS A 72 -23.86 20.08 11.37
C LYS A 72 -24.64 19.47 12.53
N ALA A 73 -24.38 18.21 12.89
CA ALA A 73 -25.00 17.57 14.04
C ALA A 73 -24.35 18.01 15.36
N TYR A 74 -23.16 18.62 15.32
CA TYR A 74 -22.41 18.94 16.53
C TYR A 74 -23.14 20.03 17.31
N ILE A 75 -23.37 19.78 18.59
CA ILE A 75 -24.06 20.71 19.47
C ILE A 75 -23.11 21.90 19.73
N GLU A 76 -23.35 23.00 19.00
CA GLU A 76 -22.59 24.24 19.04
C GLU A 76 -22.59 24.85 20.46
N ALA A 77 -21.56 24.53 21.25
CA ALA A 77 -20.97 25.36 22.30
C ALA A 77 -20.29 24.44 23.32
N HIS A 78 -19.00 24.19 23.14
CA HIS A 78 -17.97 24.40 24.16
C HIS A 78 -16.66 23.78 23.66
N ASP A 79 -15.80 24.70 23.24
CA ASP A 79 -14.44 24.50 22.82
C ASP A 79 -13.63 23.66 23.80
N VAL A 80 -13.47 22.38 23.47
CA VAL A 80 -12.38 21.56 24.01
C VAL A 80 -11.04 21.99 23.40
N ALA A 81 -11.06 22.52 22.17
CA ALA A 81 -9.85 22.86 21.45
C ALA A 81 -9.52 24.35 21.67
N GLY A 82 -8.42 24.63 22.36
CA GLY A 82 -7.93 25.99 22.63
C GLY A 82 -7.48 26.24 24.06
N LYS A 83 -7.97 25.46 25.03
CA LYS A 83 -7.46 25.43 26.41
C LYS A 83 -6.65 24.15 26.62
N LYS A 84 -5.59 24.24 27.43
CA LYS A 84 -4.70 23.10 27.79
C LYS A 84 -5.41 21.98 28.58
N THR A 85 -6.67 22.19 28.92
CA THR A 85 -7.48 21.28 29.74
C THR A 85 -8.12 20.23 28.86
N ASP A 86 -7.84 18.96 29.14
CA ASP A 86 -8.40 17.74 28.52
C ASP A 86 -9.92 17.56 28.70
N TYR A 87 -10.67 18.63 28.96
CA TYR A 87 -12.09 18.54 29.29
C TYR A 87 -12.93 18.31 28.04
N VAL A 88 -13.50 17.10 27.90
CA VAL A 88 -14.44 16.72 26.84
C VAL A 88 -15.83 16.53 27.46
N GLU A 89 -16.84 17.25 26.96
CA GLU A 89 -18.25 17.04 27.34
C GLU A 89 -18.84 15.83 26.59
N PHE A 90 -18.51 14.62 27.04
CA PHE A 90 -18.90 13.36 26.37
C PHE A 90 -20.41 13.19 26.17
N LYS A 91 -21.23 13.81 27.03
CA LYS A 91 -22.69 13.79 26.89
C LYS A 91 -23.16 14.31 25.53
N ASN A 92 -22.58 15.40 25.04
CA ASN A 92 -23.00 16.01 23.75
C ASN A 92 -22.67 15.09 22.57
N TRP A 93 -21.54 14.41 22.62
CA TRP A 93 -21.11 13.45 21.60
C TRP A 93 -21.97 12.18 21.60
N ARG A 94 -22.37 11.69 22.80
CA ARG A 94 -23.32 10.58 22.92
C ARG A 94 -24.69 10.92 22.32
N LEU A 95 -25.18 12.14 22.51
CA LEU A 95 -26.49 12.57 22.00
C LEU A 95 -26.58 12.53 20.47
N ILE A 96 -25.46 12.74 19.78
CA ILE A 96 -25.39 12.68 18.31
C ILE A 96 -24.99 11.29 17.79
N GLY A 97 -24.89 10.30 18.69
CA GLY A 97 -24.59 8.91 18.35
C GLY A 97 -23.11 8.59 18.15
N ALA A 98 -22.18 9.48 18.53
CA ALA A 98 -20.76 9.20 18.42
C ALA A 98 -20.34 8.10 19.40
N GLU A 99 -19.67 7.06 18.90
CA GLU A 99 -19.07 6.01 19.72
C GLU A 99 -17.59 6.31 19.98
N ALA A 100 -16.92 6.94 19.00
CA ALA A 100 -15.57 7.46 19.12
C ALA A 100 -15.51 8.97 18.83
N LEU A 101 -14.57 9.66 19.47
CA LEU A 101 -14.30 11.07 19.24
C LEU A 101 -12.81 11.30 19.01
N VAL A 102 -12.51 12.05 17.95
CA VAL A 102 -11.20 12.61 17.69
C VAL A 102 -11.22 14.10 17.99
N THR A 103 -10.24 14.54 18.77
CA THR A 103 -9.94 15.96 18.95
C THR A 103 -8.49 16.25 18.60
N GLY A 104 -8.20 17.51 18.31
CA GLY A 104 -6.81 17.91 18.15
C GLY A 104 -6.58 19.41 18.23
N ILE A 105 -5.33 19.73 18.46
CA ILE A 105 -4.81 21.09 18.49
C ILE A 105 -3.50 21.14 17.72
N PHE A 106 -3.16 22.32 17.22
CA PHE A 106 -1.86 22.52 16.58
C PHE A 106 -1.21 23.83 17.02
N ALA A 107 0.11 23.87 16.97
CA ALA A 107 0.90 25.08 17.20
C ALA A 107 1.87 25.26 16.03
N VAL A 108 2.14 26.52 15.70
CA VAL A 108 3.05 26.89 14.62
C VAL A 108 4.13 27.81 15.18
N GLY A 109 5.39 27.41 15.03
CA GLY A 109 6.57 28.20 15.39
C GLY A 109 7.51 28.30 14.19
N GLY A 110 7.50 29.44 13.48
CA GLY A 110 8.24 29.57 12.22
C GLY A 110 7.71 28.59 11.15
N ASP A 111 8.56 27.66 10.71
CA ASP A 111 8.20 26.57 9.79
C ASP A 111 7.79 25.27 10.52
N GLU A 112 8.05 25.19 11.83
CA GLU A 112 7.65 24.03 12.63
C GLU A 112 6.14 24.03 12.85
N LEU A 113 5.54 22.86 12.63
CA LEU A 113 4.17 22.51 12.91
C LEU A 113 4.17 21.40 13.97
N THR A 114 3.63 21.70 15.13
CA THR A 114 3.32 20.69 16.16
C THR A 114 1.83 20.41 16.11
N VAL A 115 1.43 19.14 16.01
CA VAL A 115 0.02 18.73 16.08
C VAL A 115 -0.15 17.70 17.18
N GLU A 116 -1.13 17.90 18.04
CA GLU A 116 -1.54 16.94 19.05
C GLU A 116 -2.95 16.45 18.73
N PHE A 117 -3.11 15.15 18.60
CA PHE A 117 -4.39 14.51 18.42
C PHE A 117 -4.70 13.56 19.57
N LYS A 118 -5.99 13.43 19.87
CA LYS A 118 -6.51 12.53 20.89
C LYS A 118 -7.71 11.77 20.34
N LEU A 119 -7.75 10.48 20.63
CA LEU A 119 -8.84 9.57 20.34
C LEU A 119 -9.48 9.14 21.66
N PHE A 120 -10.80 9.22 21.74
CA PHE A 120 -11.58 8.85 22.91
C PHE A 120 -12.67 7.84 22.56
N ASP A 121 -12.94 6.96 23.52
CA ASP A 121 -14.18 6.20 23.62
C ASP A 121 -15.22 7.09 24.32
N VAL A 122 -16.31 7.39 23.62
CA VAL A 122 -17.32 8.36 24.07
C VAL A 122 -18.23 7.78 25.15
N PHE A 123 -18.45 6.46 25.16
CA PHE A 123 -19.30 5.80 26.16
C PHE A 123 -18.55 5.51 27.45
N GLN A 124 -17.30 5.07 27.33
CA GLN A 124 -16.42 4.83 28.47
C GLN A 124 -15.78 6.10 29.02
N GLU A 125 -15.94 7.23 28.32
CA GLU A 125 -15.38 8.53 28.70
C GLU A 125 -13.86 8.45 28.91
N LYS A 126 -13.20 7.66 28.05
CA LYS A 126 -11.79 7.28 28.21
C LYS A 126 -10.98 7.65 26.98
N MET A 127 -9.79 8.19 27.20
CA MET A 127 -8.81 8.37 26.14
C MET A 127 -8.21 7.02 25.72
N LEU A 128 -8.33 6.68 24.45
CA LEU A 128 -7.76 5.48 23.85
C LEU A 128 -6.34 5.72 23.36
N ALA A 129 -6.10 6.87 22.73
CA ALA A 129 -4.78 7.27 22.26
C ALA A 129 -4.61 8.79 22.32
N GLY A 130 -3.38 9.22 22.60
CA GLY A 130 -2.93 10.60 22.47
C GLY A 130 -1.57 10.60 21.78
N ARG A 131 -1.39 11.46 20.78
CA ARG A 131 -0.19 11.53 19.96
C ARG A 131 0.19 12.96 19.69
N ARG A 132 1.49 13.24 19.75
CA ARG A 132 2.07 14.53 19.38
C ARG A 132 3.03 14.30 18.22
N TYR A 133 2.78 14.98 17.11
CA TYR A 133 3.61 14.98 15.93
C TYR A 133 4.31 16.33 15.80
N ILE A 134 5.58 16.30 15.42
CA ILE A 134 6.39 17.49 15.17
C ILE A 134 6.96 17.33 13.77
N GLY A 135 6.75 18.33 12.93
CA GLY A 135 7.24 18.35 11.55
C GLY A 135 7.26 19.78 11.03
N LYS A 136 7.44 19.92 9.72
CA LYS A 136 7.31 21.20 9.04
C LYS A 136 5.86 21.41 8.61
N LYS A 137 5.49 22.66 8.27
CA LYS A 137 4.19 22.93 7.63
C LYS A 137 3.98 22.10 6.36
N ALA A 138 5.04 21.83 5.60
CA ALA A 138 5.00 20.98 4.42
C ALA A 138 4.65 19.50 4.73
N ASP A 139 4.86 19.05 5.97
CA ASP A 139 4.56 17.68 6.40
C ASP A 139 3.10 17.51 6.86
N LEU A 140 2.25 18.53 6.72
CA LEU A 140 0.86 18.53 7.21
C LEU A 140 0.08 17.27 6.79
N ARG A 141 0.14 16.90 5.50
CA ARG A 141 -0.53 15.70 5.00
C ARG A 141 -0.03 14.43 5.69
N LYS A 142 1.29 14.29 5.75
CA LYS A 142 1.95 13.15 6.39
C LYS A 142 1.56 13.02 7.86
N ILE A 143 1.44 14.14 8.57
CA ILE A 143 0.98 14.15 9.97
C ILE A 143 -0.47 13.65 10.08
N ALA A 144 -1.38 14.11 9.22
CA ALA A 144 -2.77 13.64 9.21
C ALA A 144 -2.86 12.14 8.91
N HIS A 145 -2.16 11.65 7.87
CA HIS A 145 -2.10 10.23 7.52
C HIS A 145 -1.55 9.36 8.65
N LYS A 146 -0.46 9.80 9.29
CA LYS A 146 0.12 9.06 10.43
C LYS A 146 -0.84 8.99 11.61
N PHE A 147 -1.63 10.04 11.83
CA PHE A 147 -2.66 9.99 12.86
C PHE A 147 -3.81 9.05 12.48
N ALA A 148 -4.24 9.01 11.22
CA ALA A 148 -5.20 8.02 10.74
C ALA A 148 -4.67 6.57 10.90
N ASP A 149 -3.38 6.34 10.66
CA ASP A 149 -2.72 5.05 10.91
C ASP A 149 -2.83 4.65 12.39
N ASP A 150 -2.54 5.59 13.31
CA ASP A 150 -2.58 5.36 14.75
C ASP A 150 -4.02 5.13 15.26
N VAL A 151 -5.02 5.79 14.67
CA VAL A 151 -6.45 5.55 14.97
C VAL A 151 -6.88 4.17 14.49
N MET A 152 -6.47 3.77 13.28
CA MET A 152 -6.70 2.43 12.76
C MET A 152 -6.09 1.36 13.68
N GLU A 153 -4.84 1.52 14.10
CA GLU A 153 -4.17 0.59 15.00
C GLU A 153 -4.90 0.51 16.35
N SER A 154 -5.29 1.65 16.91
CA SER A 154 -5.96 1.72 18.22
C SER A 154 -7.34 1.06 18.23
N LEU A 155 -8.09 1.13 17.12
CA LEU A 155 -9.47 0.64 17.05
C LEU A 155 -9.59 -0.77 16.45
N THR A 156 -8.65 -1.15 15.58
CA THR A 156 -8.72 -2.40 14.82
C THR A 156 -7.61 -3.40 15.18
N GLY A 157 -6.55 -2.94 15.84
CA GLY A 157 -5.34 -3.73 16.07
C GLY A 157 -4.40 -3.82 14.87
N GLU A 158 -4.79 -3.29 13.71
CA GLU A 158 -3.97 -3.24 12.50
C GLU A 158 -3.69 -1.78 12.09
N ARG A 159 -2.42 -1.51 11.72
CA ARG A 159 -1.99 -0.20 11.24
C ARG A 159 -2.70 0.16 9.92
N GLY A 160 -3.14 1.42 9.80
CA GLY A 160 -3.63 1.99 8.53
C GLY A 160 -2.56 2.03 7.43
N ILE A 161 -2.96 2.28 6.19
CA ILE A 161 -2.04 2.34 5.02
C ILE A 161 -1.75 3.77 4.56
N PHE A 162 -2.09 4.78 5.35
CA PHE A 162 -2.28 6.13 4.83
C PHE A 162 -0.95 6.87 4.59
N ASP A 163 0.15 6.48 5.24
CA ASP A 163 1.50 7.00 4.94
C ASP A 163 2.22 6.20 3.83
N THR A 164 1.51 5.33 3.11
CA THR A 164 2.07 4.55 1.98
C THR A 164 2.05 5.33 0.66
N ARG A 165 2.75 4.80 -0.34
CA ARG A 165 2.98 5.46 -1.63
C ARG A 165 2.82 4.51 -2.79
N PHE A 166 2.68 5.06 -3.99
CA PHE A 166 2.77 4.33 -5.25
C PHE A 166 4.03 4.70 -6.01
N LEU A 167 4.65 3.71 -6.66
CA LEU A 167 5.42 3.93 -7.88
C LEU A 167 4.58 3.52 -9.09
N PHE A 168 4.82 4.16 -10.22
CA PHE A 168 4.19 3.81 -11.49
C PHE A 168 4.96 4.36 -12.67
N ALA A 169 4.77 3.75 -13.85
CA ALA A 169 5.28 4.28 -15.10
C ALA A 169 4.25 5.22 -15.76
N SER A 170 4.69 6.38 -16.23
CA SER A 170 3.85 7.33 -16.97
C SER A 170 4.59 7.96 -18.14
N ASN A 171 3.87 8.23 -19.23
CA ASN A 171 4.40 8.85 -20.45
C ASN A 171 4.18 10.37 -20.52
N ILE A 172 3.78 11.02 -19.43
CA ILE A 172 3.43 12.45 -19.46
C ILE A 172 4.61 13.36 -19.85
N SER A 173 5.84 12.98 -19.53
CA SER A 173 7.05 13.73 -19.91
C SER A 173 7.53 13.45 -21.33
N GLY A 174 6.74 12.75 -22.16
CA GLY A 174 7.07 12.36 -23.54
C GLY A 174 7.62 10.94 -23.67
N SER A 175 8.38 10.48 -22.67
CA SER A 175 8.88 9.10 -22.55
C SER A 175 8.29 8.43 -21.31
N LYS A 176 8.20 7.09 -21.27
CA LYS A 176 7.72 6.35 -20.09
C LYS A 176 8.75 6.46 -18.97
N GLU A 177 8.45 7.25 -17.95
CA GLU A 177 9.31 7.49 -16.80
C GLU A 177 8.63 6.98 -15.51
N ILE A 178 9.41 6.72 -14.47
CA ILE A 178 8.89 6.33 -13.16
C ILE A 178 8.49 7.58 -12.38
N TYR A 179 7.28 7.54 -11.83
CA TYR A 179 6.71 8.55 -10.95
C TYR A 179 6.40 7.93 -9.59
N MET A 180 6.27 8.78 -8.59
CA MET A 180 5.85 8.43 -7.24
C MET A 180 4.76 9.36 -6.76
N SER A 181 3.78 8.85 -6.02
CA SER A 181 2.76 9.63 -5.32
C SER A 181 2.48 9.04 -3.94
N ASP A 182 1.78 9.77 -3.09
CA ASP A 182 1.13 9.19 -1.92
C ASP A 182 0.01 8.23 -2.38
N TYR A 183 -0.50 7.38 -1.48
CA TYR A 183 -1.52 6.37 -1.80
C TYR A 183 -2.83 7.00 -2.34
N ASP A 184 -3.12 8.23 -1.96
CA ASP A 184 -4.29 8.99 -2.37
C ASP A 184 -4.06 9.84 -3.65
N GLY A 185 -2.85 9.79 -4.21
CA GLY A 185 -2.46 10.47 -5.45
C GLY A 185 -1.86 11.87 -5.26
N TYR A 186 -1.80 12.37 -4.02
CA TYR A 186 -1.11 13.64 -3.72
C TYR A 186 0.41 13.47 -3.80
N ASN A 187 1.12 14.61 -3.73
CA ASN A 187 2.60 14.67 -3.77
C ASN A 187 3.22 13.93 -4.96
N THR A 188 2.50 13.87 -6.08
CA THR A 188 2.96 13.17 -7.29
C THR A 188 4.19 13.87 -7.89
N ARG A 189 5.28 13.13 -8.07
CA ARG A 189 6.54 13.63 -8.64
C ARG A 189 7.23 12.59 -9.52
N GLN A 190 7.96 13.08 -10.52
CA GLN A 190 8.80 12.25 -11.39
C GLN A 190 10.11 11.85 -10.68
N ILE A 191 10.45 10.56 -10.75
CA ILE A 191 11.64 9.94 -10.15
C ILE A 191 12.75 9.78 -11.19
N THR A 192 12.50 9.11 -12.31
CA THR A 192 13.48 8.96 -13.39
C THR A 192 13.31 10.07 -14.43
N ARG A 193 14.43 10.58 -14.98
CA ARG A 193 14.47 11.73 -15.89
C ARG A 193 15.50 11.55 -17.01
N ASN A 194 15.64 10.33 -17.50
CA ASN A 194 16.66 9.97 -18.48
C ASN A 194 16.16 10.07 -19.93
N GLY A 195 14.90 10.42 -20.15
CA GLY A 195 14.30 10.59 -21.48
C GLY A 195 14.04 9.27 -22.20
N SER A 196 14.18 8.13 -21.52
CA SER A 196 14.00 6.79 -22.08
C SER A 196 12.79 6.06 -21.47
N ILE A 197 12.58 4.82 -21.88
CA ILE A 197 11.54 3.93 -21.35
C ILE A 197 12.03 3.32 -20.05
N ASN A 198 11.28 3.53 -18.98
CA ASN A 198 11.48 2.99 -17.64
C ASN A 198 10.16 2.34 -17.20
N LEU A 199 10.21 1.07 -16.81
CA LEU A 199 9.03 0.23 -16.59
C LEU A 199 9.15 -0.66 -15.36
N SER A 200 8.00 -1.19 -14.93
CA SER A 200 7.88 -2.19 -13.86
C SER A 200 8.63 -1.82 -12.58
N PRO A 201 8.38 -0.62 -12.01
CA PRO A 201 9.06 -0.21 -10.79
C PRO A 201 8.69 -1.13 -9.62
N GLN A 202 9.59 -1.33 -8.67
CA GLN A 202 9.35 -2.11 -7.44
C GLN A 202 10.09 -1.52 -6.26
N TRP A 203 9.44 -1.50 -5.10
CA TRP A 203 10.04 -1.06 -3.84
C TRP A 203 10.93 -2.15 -3.25
N SER A 204 12.05 -1.76 -2.65
CA SER A 204 12.74 -2.61 -1.68
C SER A 204 11.86 -2.81 -0.44
N PRO A 205 12.04 -3.91 0.33
CA PRO A 205 11.24 -4.18 1.53
C PRO A 205 11.35 -3.07 2.59
N ASP A 206 12.49 -2.40 2.65
CA ASP A 206 12.76 -1.24 3.54
C ASP A 206 12.20 0.10 3.01
N GLY A 207 11.66 0.13 1.78
CA GLY A 207 11.14 1.34 1.13
C GLY A 207 12.18 2.38 0.74
N ARG A 208 13.48 2.10 0.85
CA ARG A 208 14.58 3.06 0.60
C ARG A 208 15.10 3.06 -0.83
N ARG A 209 14.89 1.96 -1.55
CA ARG A 209 15.40 1.73 -2.91
C ARG A 209 14.27 1.29 -3.83
N ILE A 210 14.48 1.49 -5.13
CA ILE A 210 13.57 1.01 -6.16
C ILE A 210 14.35 0.20 -7.19
N LEU A 211 13.71 -0.83 -7.74
CA LEU A 211 14.13 -1.49 -8.98
C LEU A 211 13.27 -1.00 -10.13
N TYR A 212 13.84 -0.94 -11.33
CA TYR A 212 13.10 -0.73 -12.56
C TYR A 212 13.91 -1.24 -13.75
N THR A 213 13.21 -1.62 -14.82
CA THR A 213 13.84 -1.87 -16.12
C THR A 213 13.97 -0.55 -16.86
N SER A 214 15.16 -0.26 -17.40
CA SER A 214 15.39 0.93 -18.22
C SER A 214 15.97 0.56 -19.58
N TYR A 215 15.54 1.28 -20.62
CA TYR A 215 16.02 1.19 -21.99
C TYR A 215 17.00 2.31 -22.37
N LYS A 216 17.49 3.09 -21.39
CA LYS A 216 18.33 4.27 -21.64
C LYS A 216 19.66 3.98 -22.34
N GLU A 217 20.11 2.73 -22.32
CA GLU A 217 21.31 2.25 -23.03
C GLU A 217 20.95 1.40 -24.27
N GLY A 218 19.71 1.51 -24.77
CA GLY A 218 19.21 0.81 -25.97
C GLY A 218 18.72 -0.63 -25.73
N GLN A 219 19.12 -1.27 -24.63
CA GLN A 219 18.63 -2.59 -24.20
C GLN A 219 17.93 -2.50 -22.83
N PRO A 220 16.97 -3.40 -22.54
CA PRO A 220 16.32 -3.47 -21.24
C PRO A 220 17.27 -4.04 -20.19
N TYR A 221 17.85 -3.15 -19.38
CA TYR A 221 18.70 -3.51 -18.25
C TYR A 221 17.98 -3.24 -16.92
N LEU A 222 18.42 -3.96 -15.89
CA LEU A 222 17.92 -3.78 -14.54
C LEU A 222 18.73 -2.71 -13.80
N TYR A 223 18.03 -1.70 -13.29
CA TYR A 223 18.61 -0.67 -12.45
C TYR A 223 18.00 -0.69 -11.07
N MET A 224 18.81 -0.27 -10.10
CA MET A 224 18.41 0.04 -8.73
C MET A 224 18.71 1.51 -8.46
N MET A 225 17.77 2.22 -7.85
CA MET A 225 17.97 3.60 -7.42
C MET A 225 17.74 3.74 -5.91
N GLU A 226 18.62 4.45 -5.23
CA GLU A 226 18.42 4.90 -3.86
C GLU A 226 17.59 6.19 -3.86
N LEU A 227 16.46 6.21 -3.15
CA LEU A 227 15.50 7.31 -3.22
C LEU A 227 15.96 8.60 -2.53
N SER A 228 16.82 8.49 -1.52
CA SER A 228 17.36 9.62 -0.76
C SER A 228 18.38 10.42 -1.56
N THR A 229 19.25 9.73 -2.30
CA THR A 229 20.39 10.33 -3.02
C THR A 229 20.15 10.43 -4.52
N GLY A 230 19.20 9.66 -5.07
CA GLY A 230 19.04 9.46 -6.50
C GLY A 230 20.15 8.62 -7.13
N LYS A 231 21.06 8.05 -6.32
CA LYS A 231 22.16 7.22 -6.82
C LYS A 231 21.59 5.99 -7.50
N GLU A 232 22.01 5.78 -8.73
CA GLU A 232 21.58 4.66 -9.56
C GLU A 232 22.72 3.63 -9.69
N THR A 233 22.36 2.35 -9.75
CA THR A 233 23.28 1.22 -9.96
C THR A 233 22.66 0.26 -10.96
N ARG A 234 23.39 -0.07 -12.02
CA ARG A 234 22.99 -1.13 -12.97
C ARG A 234 23.28 -2.48 -12.33
N LEU A 235 22.23 -3.24 -12.01
CA LEU A 235 22.35 -4.54 -11.34
C LEU A 235 22.51 -5.71 -12.31
N SER A 236 21.91 -5.62 -13.50
CA SER A 236 22.03 -6.66 -14.53
C SER A 236 22.00 -6.06 -15.92
N ASN A 237 22.93 -6.51 -16.77
CA ASN A 237 23.09 -6.11 -18.16
C ASN A 237 23.45 -7.31 -19.05
N GLN A 238 22.83 -8.46 -18.77
CA GLN A 238 23.06 -9.68 -19.54
C GLN A 238 22.50 -9.52 -20.96
N PRO A 239 23.03 -10.25 -21.96
CA PRO A 239 22.48 -10.22 -23.31
C PRO A 239 20.97 -10.52 -23.33
N GLY A 240 20.22 -9.79 -24.15
CA GLY A 240 18.76 -9.96 -24.26
C GLY A 240 17.99 -9.19 -23.18
N ILE A 241 16.90 -9.77 -22.68
CA ILE A 241 16.01 -9.09 -21.74
C ILE A 241 16.50 -9.21 -20.30
N ASN A 242 16.37 -8.13 -19.51
CA ASN A 242 16.59 -8.12 -18.06
C ASN A 242 15.39 -7.41 -17.41
N ILE A 243 14.29 -8.13 -17.20
CA ILE A 243 12.99 -7.52 -16.88
C ILE A 243 12.30 -8.15 -15.67
N GLY A 244 11.26 -7.46 -15.17
CA GLY A 244 10.32 -8.03 -14.21
C GLY A 244 10.90 -8.32 -12.83
N ALA A 245 11.97 -7.63 -12.45
CA ALA A 245 12.68 -7.91 -11.20
C ALA A 245 11.79 -7.69 -9.96
N ARG A 246 11.99 -8.50 -8.92
CA ARG A 246 11.33 -8.38 -7.60
C ARG A 246 12.33 -8.63 -6.49
N TRP A 247 12.21 -7.86 -5.41
CA TRP A 247 12.95 -8.11 -4.18
C TRP A 247 12.41 -9.35 -3.48
N SER A 248 13.32 -10.16 -2.94
CA SER A 248 12.98 -11.10 -1.87
C SER A 248 12.48 -10.34 -0.64
N PRO A 249 11.62 -10.94 0.21
CA PRO A 249 11.14 -10.29 1.43
C PRO A 249 12.27 -9.91 2.41
N SER A 250 13.38 -10.65 2.40
CA SER A 250 14.57 -10.36 3.21
C SER A 250 15.38 -9.17 2.69
N GLY A 251 15.18 -8.76 1.43
CA GLY A 251 15.94 -7.69 0.78
C GLY A 251 17.37 -8.08 0.39
N GLN A 252 17.74 -9.37 0.49
CA GLN A 252 19.10 -9.86 0.19
C GLN A 252 19.24 -10.38 -1.25
N GLU A 253 18.13 -10.80 -1.84
CA GLU A 253 18.07 -11.41 -3.17
C GLU A 253 17.08 -10.66 -4.06
N ILE A 254 17.34 -10.68 -5.37
CA ILE A 254 16.45 -10.16 -6.41
C ILE A 254 16.20 -11.26 -7.43
N VAL A 255 14.93 -11.64 -7.62
CA VAL A 255 14.53 -12.51 -8.73
C VAL A 255 14.24 -11.66 -9.96
N LEU A 256 14.59 -12.12 -11.16
CA LEU A 256 14.32 -11.43 -12.42
C LEU A 256 14.21 -12.42 -13.59
N THR A 257 13.65 -11.95 -14.70
CA THR A 257 13.63 -12.69 -15.97
C THR A 257 14.83 -12.30 -16.82
N LEU A 258 15.61 -13.28 -17.25
CA LEU A 258 16.69 -13.11 -18.22
C LEU A 258 16.49 -14.01 -19.44
N SER A 259 16.79 -13.52 -20.64
CA SER A 259 16.87 -14.35 -21.87
C SER A 259 18.31 -14.61 -22.33
N LYS A 260 19.28 -14.48 -21.43
CA LYS A 260 20.71 -14.56 -21.77
C LYS A 260 21.15 -15.92 -22.33
N ASP A 261 20.39 -16.97 -22.00
CA ASP A 261 20.68 -18.37 -22.38
C ASP A 261 19.71 -18.87 -23.48
N GLY A 262 19.05 -17.96 -24.21
CA GLY A 262 18.12 -18.29 -25.31
C GLY A 262 16.69 -17.85 -25.00
N ASN A 263 15.90 -18.71 -24.37
CA ASN A 263 14.55 -18.40 -23.92
C ASN A 263 14.57 -17.61 -22.59
N PRO A 264 13.49 -16.83 -22.28
CA PRO A 264 13.31 -16.20 -20.99
C PRO A 264 13.18 -17.21 -19.85
N GLU A 265 13.97 -17.02 -18.81
CA GLU A 265 14.05 -17.89 -17.64
C GLU A 265 14.19 -17.05 -16.37
N LEU A 266 13.86 -17.63 -15.22
CA LEU A 266 14.02 -17.00 -13.93
C LEU A 266 15.43 -17.16 -13.39
N TYR A 267 15.98 -16.06 -12.88
CA TYR A 267 17.25 -16.02 -12.19
C TYR A 267 17.11 -15.28 -10.86
N VAL A 268 18.04 -15.53 -9.95
CA VAL A 268 18.21 -14.78 -8.71
C VAL A 268 19.60 -14.16 -8.69
N ILE A 269 19.65 -12.89 -8.30
CA ILE A 269 20.86 -12.15 -7.96
C ILE A 269 20.94 -12.07 -6.44
N GLU A 270 21.96 -12.70 -5.85
CA GLU A 270 22.35 -12.47 -4.46
C GLU A 270 23.11 -11.13 -4.39
N LEU A 271 22.58 -10.16 -3.64
CA LEU A 271 23.17 -8.81 -3.60
C LEU A 271 24.55 -8.79 -2.93
N GLN A 272 24.79 -9.71 -1.98
CA GLN A 272 26.10 -9.90 -1.42
C GLN A 272 26.98 -10.68 -2.41
N GLY A 273 27.97 -10.00 -2.99
CA GLY A 273 28.87 -10.62 -3.97
C GLY A 273 28.30 -10.76 -5.38
N MET A 274 27.07 -10.29 -5.62
CA MET A 274 26.44 -10.20 -6.95
C MET A 274 26.40 -11.55 -7.69
N LYS A 275 26.15 -12.64 -6.97
CA LYS A 275 26.08 -13.98 -7.58
C LYS A 275 24.78 -14.16 -8.33
N LEU A 276 24.87 -14.70 -9.55
CA LEU A 276 23.72 -15.00 -10.39
C LEU A 276 23.45 -16.50 -10.40
N LYS A 277 22.24 -16.90 -9.99
CA LYS A 277 21.76 -18.29 -10.00
C LYS A 277 20.57 -18.43 -10.95
N ARG A 278 20.56 -19.45 -11.80
CA ARG A 278 19.40 -19.82 -12.63
C ARG A 278 18.44 -20.67 -11.81
N LEU A 279 17.14 -20.35 -11.85
CA LEU A 279 16.09 -21.09 -11.13
C LEU A 279 15.30 -22.02 -12.03
N THR A 280 15.00 -21.60 -13.25
CA THR A 280 14.26 -22.39 -14.24
C THR A 280 15.16 -22.73 -15.43
N ASN A 281 14.99 -23.93 -15.98
CA ASN A 281 15.73 -24.39 -17.15
C ASN A 281 14.87 -25.38 -17.94
N ASN A 282 14.09 -24.86 -18.88
CA ASN A 282 13.21 -25.63 -19.73
C ASN A 282 13.04 -24.92 -21.10
N TRP A 283 12.14 -25.42 -21.95
CA TRP A 283 11.94 -24.88 -23.30
C TRP A 283 10.94 -23.71 -23.36
N ALA A 284 10.23 -23.45 -22.25
CA ALA A 284 9.15 -22.49 -22.15
C ALA A 284 9.64 -21.05 -21.92
N ILE A 285 8.71 -20.11 -21.93
CA ILE A 285 8.93 -18.72 -21.53
C ILE A 285 8.53 -18.57 -20.06
N ASP A 286 9.52 -18.43 -19.18
CA ASP A 286 9.32 -18.28 -17.73
C ASP A 286 9.57 -16.83 -17.29
N VAL A 287 8.49 -16.13 -16.89
CA VAL A 287 8.51 -14.67 -16.70
C VAL A 287 7.67 -14.18 -15.51
N SER A 288 7.80 -12.90 -15.16
CA SER A 288 6.97 -12.21 -14.16
C SER A 288 6.95 -12.90 -12.78
N PRO A 289 8.12 -13.13 -12.15
CA PRO A 289 8.19 -13.76 -10.84
C PRO A 289 7.55 -12.89 -9.73
N SER A 290 7.07 -13.53 -8.67
CA SER A 290 6.53 -12.92 -7.45
C SER A 290 6.84 -13.80 -6.25
N TRP A 291 7.51 -13.25 -5.23
CA TRP A 291 7.89 -13.95 -4.02
C TRP A 291 6.69 -14.17 -3.09
N SER A 292 6.64 -15.35 -2.47
CA SER A 292 5.87 -15.52 -1.24
C SER A 292 6.47 -14.66 -0.12
N PRO A 293 5.66 -14.14 0.83
CA PRO A 293 6.16 -13.24 1.88
C PRO A 293 7.13 -13.91 2.86
N ASP A 294 7.14 -15.25 2.92
CA ASP A 294 8.12 -16.03 3.68
C ASP A 294 9.43 -16.30 2.92
N GLY A 295 9.53 -15.89 1.65
CA GLY A 295 10.70 -16.07 0.79
C GLY A 295 10.97 -17.51 0.36
N LYS A 296 10.05 -18.45 0.58
CA LYS A 296 10.27 -19.88 0.28
C LYS A 296 9.79 -20.29 -1.10
N ARG A 297 8.93 -19.50 -1.74
CA ARG A 297 8.29 -19.85 -3.02
C ARG A 297 8.25 -18.65 -3.95
N LEU A 298 8.13 -18.96 -5.23
CA LEU A 298 7.93 -17.99 -6.30
C LEU A 298 6.73 -18.42 -7.12
N ALA A 299 5.75 -17.52 -7.28
CA ALA A 299 4.76 -17.62 -8.35
C ALA A 299 5.31 -16.94 -9.59
N PHE A 300 5.05 -17.48 -10.78
CA PHE A 300 5.53 -16.92 -12.05
C PHE A 300 4.65 -17.37 -13.20
N VAL A 301 4.84 -16.78 -14.37
CA VAL A 301 4.13 -17.14 -15.60
C VAL A 301 5.01 -18.09 -16.41
N SER A 302 4.44 -19.20 -16.86
CA SER A 302 5.08 -20.13 -17.79
C SER A 302 4.10 -20.57 -18.87
N ASP A 303 4.60 -20.76 -20.09
CA ASP A 303 3.87 -21.39 -21.20
C ASP A 303 4.29 -22.85 -21.45
N ILE A 304 4.93 -23.52 -20.48
CA ILE A 304 5.35 -24.93 -20.58
C ILE A 304 4.17 -25.90 -20.87
N GLY A 305 2.95 -25.48 -20.59
CA GLY A 305 1.70 -26.19 -20.91
C GLY A 305 1.02 -25.75 -22.21
N GLY A 306 1.70 -24.96 -23.06
CA GLY A 306 1.22 -24.40 -24.32
C GLY A 306 0.74 -22.95 -24.23
N ASN A 307 -0.12 -22.62 -23.27
CA ASN A 307 -0.59 -21.25 -23.03
C ASN A 307 0.02 -20.69 -21.73
N PRO A 308 0.13 -19.34 -21.58
CA PRO A 308 0.60 -18.72 -20.34
C PRO A 308 -0.31 -19.01 -19.15
N HIS A 309 0.24 -19.70 -18.15
CA HIS A 309 -0.41 -19.98 -16.88
C HIS A 309 0.50 -19.60 -15.71
N ILE A 310 -0.08 -19.57 -14.52
CA ILE A 310 0.66 -19.29 -13.29
C ILE A 310 1.17 -20.61 -12.73
N TYR A 311 2.47 -20.66 -12.51
CA TYR A 311 3.18 -21.76 -11.89
C TYR A 311 3.84 -21.29 -10.60
N MET A 312 4.27 -22.26 -9.81
CA MET A 312 5.01 -22.06 -8.59
C MET A 312 6.25 -22.96 -8.57
N ILE A 313 7.33 -22.45 -8.02
CA ILE A 313 8.53 -23.20 -7.62
C ILE A 313 8.92 -22.83 -6.20
N TYR A 314 9.73 -23.66 -5.56
CA TYR A 314 10.47 -23.28 -4.37
C TYR A 314 11.59 -22.28 -4.73
N SER A 315 12.07 -21.53 -3.73
CA SER A 315 13.13 -20.53 -3.91
C SER A 315 14.46 -21.12 -4.42
N ASP A 316 14.64 -22.43 -4.29
CA ASP A 316 15.81 -23.14 -4.81
C ASP A 316 15.71 -23.51 -6.30
N GLY A 317 14.52 -23.38 -6.91
CA GLY A 317 14.23 -23.75 -8.30
C GLY A 317 13.43 -25.07 -8.45
N THR A 318 13.22 -25.82 -7.37
CA THR A 318 12.55 -27.13 -7.42
C THR A 318 11.04 -27.02 -7.25
N GLY A 319 10.33 -28.16 -7.35
CA GLY A 319 8.90 -28.23 -6.98
C GLY A 319 7.95 -27.53 -7.94
N LEU A 320 8.26 -27.54 -9.25
CA LEU A 320 7.41 -26.96 -10.29
C LEU A 320 5.97 -27.49 -10.19
N ALA A 321 5.02 -26.58 -9.97
CA ALA A 321 3.59 -26.90 -9.90
C ALA A 321 2.76 -25.83 -10.63
N ARG A 322 1.75 -26.27 -11.38
CA ARG A 322 0.80 -25.37 -12.05
C ARG A 322 -0.33 -24.97 -11.09
N LEU A 323 -0.59 -23.67 -10.95
CA LEU A 323 -1.63 -23.14 -10.07
C LEU A 323 -2.93 -22.79 -10.82
N THR A 324 -2.86 -22.37 -12.09
CA THR A 324 -4.07 -22.00 -12.86
C THR A 324 -4.37 -22.96 -13.99
N TYR A 325 -5.62 -23.42 -14.04
CA TYR A 325 -6.14 -24.31 -15.09
C TYR A 325 -7.23 -23.65 -15.94
N ASP A 326 -7.88 -22.60 -15.41
CA ASP A 326 -8.89 -21.83 -16.11
C ASP A 326 -8.31 -20.68 -16.95
N GLY A 327 -9.05 -20.30 -17.99
CA GLY A 327 -8.65 -19.25 -18.93
C GLY A 327 -7.56 -19.69 -19.92
N LYS A 328 -7.31 -18.86 -20.94
CA LYS A 328 -6.29 -19.12 -21.97
C LYS A 328 -5.01 -18.31 -21.80
N TYR A 329 -5.01 -17.35 -20.87
CA TYR A 329 -3.85 -16.51 -20.58
C TYR A 329 -3.98 -15.97 -19.17
N ASN A 330 -3.06 -16.35 -18.28
CA ASN A 330 -2.99 -15.86 -16.91
C ASN A 330 -1.58 -15.29 -16.68
N ALA A 331 -1.49 -14.07 -16.17
CA ALA A 331 -0.24 -13.33 -16.10
C ALA A 331 -0.14 -12.41 -14.88
N ALA A 332 1.06 -11.84 -14.68
CA ALA A 332 1.39 -10.87 -13.63
C ALA A 332 0.92 -11.30 -12.23
N PRO A 333 1.34 -12.47 -11.72
CA PRO A 333 1.03 -12.88 -10.36
C PRO A 333 1.62 -11.89 -9.34
N ALA A 334 0.88 -11.65 -8.27
CA ALA A 334 1.29 -10.85 -7.11
C ALA A 334 0.86 -11.56 -5.84
N TRP A 335 1.83 -12.07 -5.08
CA TRP A 335 1.58 -12.69 -3.77
C TRP A 335 1.14 -11.65 -2.75
N SER A 336 0.10 -11.96 -1.97
CA SER A 336 -0.35 -11.15 -0.84
C SER A 336 0.74 -11.08 0.24
N PRO A 337 0.99 -9.91 0.85
CA PRO A 337 1.91 -9.82 1.99
C PRO A 337 1.43 -10.62 3.21
N ARG A 338 0.13 -10.96 3.29
CA ARG A 338 -0.43 -11.86 4.30
C ARG A 338 -0.14 -13.35 4.02
N GLY A 339 0.32 -13.68 2.82
CA GLY A 339 0.73 -15.03 2.44
C GLY A 339 -0.41 -16.00 2.15
N ASP A 340 -1.65 -15.51 2.10
CA ASP A 340 -2.87 -16.29 2.01
C ASP A 340 -3.49 -16.31 0.61
N LYS A 341 -3.11 -15.37 -0.27
CA LYS A 341 -3.69 -15.19 -1.61
C LYS A 341 -2.63 -14.82 -2.65
N ILE A 342 -2.96 -15.07 -3.92
CA ILE A 342 -2.24 -14.58 -5.09
C ILE A 342 -3.24 -13.84 -5.98
N ALA A 343 -2.98 -12.57 -6.28
CA ALA A 343 -3.71 -11.81 -7.30
C ALA A 343 -3.03 -11.97 -8.66
N PHE A 344 -3.78 -11.93 -9.75
CA PHE A 344 -3.24 -12.06 -11.11
C PHE A 344 -4.18 -11.46 -12.16
N ALA A 345 -3.67 -11.24 -13.36
CA ALA A 345 -4.47 -10.84 -14.52
C ALA A 345 -4.84 -12.06 -15.36
N ARG A 346 -6.10 -12.20 -15.75
CA ARG A 346 -6.60 -13.24 -16.65
C ARG A 346 -7.22 -12.61 -17.89
N LEU A 347 -6.92 -13.17 -19.06
CA LEU A 347 -7.67 -12.84 -20.27
C LEU A 347 -9.03 -13.55 -20.26
N THR A 348 -10.09 -12.81 -19.97
CA THR A 348 -11.49 -13.24 -19.98
C THR A 348 -12.21 -12.51 -21.09
N GLU A 349 -12.82 -13.24 -22.03
CA GLU A 349 -13.61 -12.66 -23.14
C GLU A 349 -12.88 -11.54 -23.93
N GLY A 350 -11.56 -11.69 -24.09
CA GLY A 350 -10.73 -10.76 -24.86
C GLY A 350 -10.26 -9.52 -24.11
N ARG A 351 -10.49 -9.44 -22.80
CA ARG A 351 -9.99 -8.37 -21.91
C ARG A 351 -9.26 -8.94 -20.71
N PHE A 352 -8.29 -8.19 -20.20
CA PHE A 352 -7.66 -8.58 -18.94
C PHE A 352 -8.53 -8.19 -17.74
N ASP A 353 -8.72 -9.13 -16.83
CA ASP A 353 -9.41 -8.94 -15.55
C ASP A 353 -8.54 -9.37 -14.38
N ILE A 354 -8.66 -8.66 -13.26
CA ILE A 354 -7.99 -9.05 -12.02
C ILE A 354 -8.76 -10.19 -11.37
N CYS A 355 -8.04 -11.25 -11.04
CA CYS A 355 -8.51 -12.41 -10.31
C CYS A 355 -7.66 -12.61 -9.04
N ILE A 356 -8.18 -13.37 -8.09
CA ILE A 356 -7.46 -13.87 -6.92
C ILE A 356 -7.63 -15.38 -6.79
N MET A 357 -6.70 -16.03 -6.10
CA MET A 357 -6.77 -17.44 -5.73
C MET A 357 -6.04 -17.70 -4.40
N ASP A 358 -6.31 -18.84 -3.79
CA ASP A 358 -5.51 -19.37 -2.69
C ASP A 358 -4.09 -19.75 -3.17
N THR A 359 -3.14 -19.86 -2.25
CA THR A 359 -1.73 -20.11 -2.60
C THR A 359 -1.45 -21.49 -3.23
N ASP A 360 -2.41 -22.41 -3.16
CA ASP A 360 -2.39 -23.71 -3.83
C ASP A 360 -3.10 -23.70 -5.20
N GLY A 361 -3.62 -22.55 -5.62
CA GLY A 361 -4.33 -22.36 -6.88
C GLY A 361 -5.85 -22.60 -6.81
N THR A 362 -6.37 -23.01 -5.65
CA THR A 362 -7.82 -23.19 -5.44
C THR A 362 -8.53 -21.86 -5.17
N GLY A 363 -9.86 -21.87 -5.06
CA GLY A 363 -10.62 -20.69 -4.66
C GLY A 363 -10.54 -19.51 -5.64
N GLN A 364 -10.45 -19.77 -6.94
CA GLN A 364 -10.27 -18.71 -7.93
C GLN A 364 -11.52 -17.83 -8.07
N ILE A 365 -11.36 -16.52 -7.90
CA ILE A 365 -12.44 -15.54 -7.98
C ILE A 365 -12.01 -14.40 -8.89
N GLN A 366 -12.87 -14.02 -9.83
CA GLN A 366 -12.70 -12.85 -10.68
C GLN A 366 -13.22 -11.59 -9.95
N LEU A 367 -12.36 -10.58 -9.79
CA LEU A 367 -12.65 -9.35 -9.02
C LEU A 367 -13.07 -8.17 -9.91
N THR A 368 -12.60 -8.13 -11.15
CA THR A 368 -13.06 -7.15 -12.15
C THR A 368 -13.76 -7.88 -13.28
N ALA A 369 -14.76 -7.25 -13.89
CA ALA A 369 -15.41 -7.75 -15.09
C ALA A 369 -15.92 -6.58 -15.92
N ASN A 370 -16.09 -6.80 -17.23
CA ASN A 370 -16.82 -5.90 -18.13
C ASN A 370 -16.34 -4.43 -18.10
N SER A 371 -15.06 -4.16 -17.76
CA SER A 371 -14.57 -2.80 -17.52
C SER A 371 -13.12 -2.59 -17.94
N GLY A 372 -12.90 -2.29 -19.23
CA GLY A 372 -11.55 -2.06 -19.77
C GLY A 372 -10.63 -3.28 -19.63
N ASP A 373 -9.34 -3.08 -19.83
CA ASP A 373 -8.28 -4.03 -19.45
C ASP A 373 -7.80 -3.68 -18.05
N ASN A 374 -7.64 -4.69 -17.21
CA ASN A 374 -7.25 -4.58 -15.81
C ASN A 374 -6.04 -5.48 -15.56
N GLU A 375 -4.90 -4.87 -15.27
CA GLU A 375 -3.60 -5.56 -15.26
C GLU A 375 -2.68 -5.09 -14.13
N ASN A 376 -1.61 -5.87 -13.90
CA ASN A 376 -0.52 -5.57 -12.98
C ASN A 376 -1.00 -5.29 -11.53
N PRO A 377 -1.62 -6.28 -10.86
CA PRO A 377 -2.04 -6.10 -9.48
C PRO A 377 -0.84 -5.88 -8.54
N SER A 378 -1.04 -5.05 -7.52
CA SER A 378 -0.08 -4.76 -6.45
C SER A 378 -0.82 -4.58 -5.13
N TRP A 379 -0.46 -5.38 -4.14
CA TRP A 379 -1.11 -5.38 -2.83
C TRP A 379 -0.67 -4.20 -1.96
N SER A 380 -1.60 -3.65 -1.18
CA SER A 380 -1.27 -2.81 -0.03
C SER A 380 -0.49 -3.61 1.01
N PRO A 381 0.35 -2.99 1.87
CA PRO A 381 1.19 -3.72 2.82
C PRO A 381 0.39 -4.48 3.89
N ASP A 382 -0.85 -4.07 4.15
CA ASP A 382 -1.77 -4.79 5.02
C ASP A 382 -2.53 -5.93 4.30
N GLY A 383 -2.40 -6.11 2.99
CA GLY A 383 -3.09 -7.14 2.21
C GLY A 383 -4.61 -6.95 2.06
N ARG A 384 -5.18 -5.80 2.46
CA ARG A 384 -6.64 -5.54 2.35
C ARG A 384 -7.05 -4.92 1.02
N TYR A 385 -6.11 -4.30 0.32
CA TYR A 385 -6.37 -3.59 -0.93
C TYR A 385 -5.45 -4.09 -2.05
N ILE A 386 -5.94 -3.93 -3.28
CA ILE A 386 -5.20 -4.22 -4.50
C ILE A 386 -5.24 -2.98 -5.37
N ALA A 387 -4.06 -2.43 -5.70
CA ALA A 387 -3.89 -1.47 -6.76
C ALA A 387 -3.67 -2.18 -8.09
N PHE A 388 -4.20 -1.63 -9.18
CA PHE A 388 -4.05 -2.20 -10.53
C PHE A 388 -4.17 -1.12 -11.60
N THR A 389 -3.64 -1.41 -12.78
CA THR A 389 -3.83 -0.57 -13.97
C THR A 389 -5.19 -0.87 -14.58
N SER A 390 -5.99 0.14 -14.92
CA SER A 390 -7.21 -0.06 -15.72
C SER A 390 -7.36 0.96 -16.85
N THR A 391 -7.83 0.49 -18.02
CA THR A 391 -8.18 1.32 -19.18
C THR A 391 -9.65 1.70 -19.24
N ARG A 392 -10.45 1.40 -18.20
CA ARG A 392 -11.91 1.63 -18.18
C ARG A 392 -12.37 3.09 -18.39
N ASN A 393 -11.48 4.07 -18.30
CA ASN A 393 -11.74 5.47 -18.65
C ASN A 393 -10.95 5.95 -19.89
N GLY A 394 -10.63 5.05 -20.82
CA GLY A 394 -9.89 5.33 -22.06
C GLY A 394 -8.37 5.37 -21.87
N THR A 395 -7.88 6.24 -20.98
CA THR A 395 -6.45 6.33 -20.66
C THR A 395 -6.10 5.45 -19.46
N PRO A 396 -5.00 4.65 -19.52
CA PRO A 396 -4.56 3.84 -18.37
C PRO A 396 -4.45 4.67 -17.08
N GLY A 397 -5.08 4.20 -16.02
CA GLY A 397 -5.06 4.81 -14.70
C GLY A 397 -4.83 3.77 -13.61
N ILE A 398 -4.39 4.24 -12.44
CA ILE A 398 -4.26 3.39 -11.25
C ILE A 398 -5.60 3.37 -10.53
N TYR A 399 -6.08 2.19 -10.23
CA TYR A 399 -7.27 1.93 -9.45
C TYR A 399 -6.91 1.16 -8.20
N ILE A 400 -7.69 1.37 -7.15
CA ILE A 400 -7.64 0.61 -5.90
C ILE A 400 -8.99 -0.06 -5.72
N MET A 401 -8.97 -1.28 -5.22
CA MET A 401 -10.15 -1.98 -4.72
C MET A 401 -9.83 -2.71 -3.43
N LYS A 402 -10.86 -3.11 -2.68
CA LYS A 402 -10.70 -4.10 -1.61
C LYS A 402 -10.31 -5.44 -2.23
N ASN A 403 -9.64 -6.30 -1.46
CA ASN A 403 -9.21 -7.61 -1.93
C ASN A 403 -10.36 -8.59 -2.28
N ASN A 404 -11.61 -8.25 -1.95
CA ASN A 404 -12.83 -8.92 -2.36
C ASN A 404 -13.45 -8.36 -3.66
N GLY A 405 -12.81 -7.37 -4.29
CA GLY A 405 -13.27 -6.74 -5.54
C GLY A 405 -14.17 -5.51 -5.38
N GLU A 406 -14.61 -5.20 -4.16
CA GLU A 406 -15.50 -4.06 -3.89
C GLU A 406 -14.76 -2.72 -3.90
N SER A 407 -15.54 -1.63 -3.93
CA SER A 407 -15.05 -0.25 -3.76
C SER A 407 -13.96 0.15 -4.76
N GLN A 408 -14.10 -0.29 -6.02
CA GLN A 408 -13.14 0.05 -7.08
C GLN A 408 -13.15 1.56 -7.34
N LYS A 409 -12.05 2.25 -7.04
CA LYS A 409 -11.90 3.70 -7.17
C LYS A 409 -10.62 4.03 -7.92
N ARG A 410 -10.67 5.05 -8.77
CA ARG A 410 -9.49 5.58 -9.46
C ARG A 410 -8.70 6.47 -8.49
N VAL A 411 -7.38 6.33 -8.48
CA VAL A 411 -6.49 7.25 -7.76
C VAL A 411 -6.34 8.53 -8.58
N ASN A 412 -6.73 9.66 -8.00
CA ASN A 412 -6.67 10.95 -8.68
C ASN A 412 -5.29 11.58 -8.52
N MET A 413 -4.54 11.67 -9.62
CA MET A 413 -3.23 12.33 -9.66
C MET A 413 -3.31 13.50 -10.63
N GLU A 414 -3.87 14.61 -10.18
CA GLU A 414 -4.28 15.75 -11.01
C GLU A 414 -3.14 16.31 -11.88
N ASN A 415 -1.92 16.31 -11.33
CA ASN A 415 -0.72 16.82 -11.99
C ASN A 415 -0.13 15.85 -13.02
N VAL A 416 -0.68 14.64 -13.17
CA VAL A 416 -0.27 13.66 -14.17
C VAL A 416 -1.45 13.29 -15.07
N LYS A 417 -1.64 14.03 -16.16
CA LYS A 417 -2.68 13.76 -17.18
C LYS A 417 -2.36 12.59 -18.13
N GLY A 418 -1.13 12.07 -18.12
CA GLY A 418 -0.70 10.92 -18.93
C GLY A 418 -1.22 9.57 -18.42
N GLY A 419 -1.00 8.53 -19.23
CA GLY A 419 -1.29 7.15 -18.87
C GLY A 419 -0.43 6.71 -17.68
N LYS A 420 -1.00 5.93 -16.78
CA LYS A 420 -0.34 5.40 -15.57
C LYS A 420 -0.46 3.90 -15.60
N THR A 421 0.67 3.20 -15.50
CA THR A 421 0.76 1.75 -15.67
C THR A 421 1.76 1.17 -14.67
N PHE A 422 1.70 -0.14 -14.43
CA PHE A 422 2.61 -0.87 -13.52
C PHE A 422 2.66 -0.25 -12.11
N PRO A 423 1.53 -0.14 -11.39
CA PRO A 423 1.55 0.33 -10.02
C PRO A 423 2.39 -0.62 -9.15
N ALA A 424 3.15 -0.04 -8.22
CA ALA A 424 3.79 -0.75 -7.13
C ALA A 424 3.48 0.00 -5.83
N TRP A 425 2.63 -0.60 -4.99
CA TRP A 425 2.30 -0.11 -3.66
C TRP A 425 3.52 -0.29 -2.74
N SER A 426 3.87 0.75 -1.99
CA SER A 426 5.00 0.71 -1.08
C SER A 426 4.75 -0.21 0.11
N PRO A 427 5.81 -0.76 0.72
CA PRO A 427 5.72 -1.23 2.10
C PRO A 427 5.36 -0.07 3.04
N TYR A 428 5.12 -0.38 4.32
CA TYR A 428 5.06 0.65 5.34
C TYR A 428 6.37 1.44 5.37
N PRO A 429 6.33 2.78 5.45
CA PRO A 429 7.52 3.55 5.75
C PRO A 429 8.09 3.11 7.10
N GLU A 430 9.41 2.98 7.18
CA GLU A 430 10.09 2.79 8.46
C GLU A 430 9.68 3.91 9.44
N THR A 431 9.22 3.52 10.62
CA THR A 431 9.04 4.44 11.74
C THR A 431 10.42 4.77 12.29
N LYS A 432 10.85 6.03 12.10
CA LYS A 432 12.01 6.58 12.82
C LYS A 432 11.67 6.89 14.27
#